data_AF-A0A9D5VXM5-F1
#
_entry.id   AF-A0A9D5VXM5-F1
#
_cell.length_a   1.000
_cell.length_b   1.000
_cell.length_c   1.000
_cell.angle_alpha   90.00
_cell.angle_beta   90.00
_cell.angle_gamma   90.00
#
_symmetry.space_group_name_H-M   'P 1'
#
loop_
_entity.id
_entity.type
_entity.pdbx_description
1 polymer ?
#
loop_
_entity_poly.entity_id
_entity_poly.type
_entity_poly.pdbx_seq_one_letter_code
_entity_poly.pdbx_strand_id
1 'polypeptide(L)' 'MLNWEFDESKKMIFLHGRIDAQTSVLLEKELNNNIIKGHRQILINCSDIDY' A
#
# COMPACT_ATOMS: atom_id res chain seq x y z
N MET A 1 5.88 30.38 2.18
CA MET A 1 6.04 29.30 1.20
C MET A 1 5.90 28.00 1.98
N LEU A 2 4.81 27.25 1.80
CA LEU A 2 4.60 25.98 2.52
C LEU A 2 5.40 24.90 1.79
N ASN A 3 6.50 24.46 2.41
CA ASN A 3 7.24 23.29 1.95
C ASN A 3 6.34 22.07 2.16
N TRP A 4 5.78 21.54 1.06
CA TRP A 4 5.17 20.22 1.06
C TRP A 4 6.31 19.21 1.11
N GLU A 5 6.76 18.86 2.31
CA GLU A 5 7.63 17.70 2.49
C GLU A 5 6.80 16.44 2.22
N PHE A 6 7.19 15.70 1.18
CA PHE A 6 6.67 14.36 0.94
C PHE A 6 7.17 13.48 2.11
N ASP A 7 6.25 13.01 2.94
CA ASP A 7 6.60 12.12 4.05
C ASP A 7 6.93 10.73 3.50
N GLU A 8 8.22 10.49 3.24
CA GLU A 8 8.75 9.20 2.77
C GLU A 8 8.49 8.04 3.76
N SER A 9 8.07 8.33 5.00
CA SER A 9 7.68 7.29 5.95
C SER A 9 6.28 6.73 5.68
N LYS A 10 5.50 7.36 4.79
CA LYS A 10 4.16 6.93 4.41
C LYS A 10 4.16 6.28 3.04
N LYS A 11 3.47 5.15 2.93
CA LYS A 11 3.19 4.47 1.67
C LYS A 11 1.69 4.31 1.48
N MET A 12 1.20 4.59 0.27
CA MET A 12 -0.15 4.22 -0.15
C MET A 12 -0.09 3.09 -1.18
N ILE A 13 -0.88 2.05 -0.97
CA ILE A 13 -1.07 0.91 -1.88
C ILE A 13 -2.49 1.00 -2.41
N PHE A 14 -2.66 0.93 -3.73
CA PHE A 14 -3.97 0.96 -4.38
C PHE A 14 -4.32 -0.44 -4.87
N LEU A 15 -5.43 -0.96 -4.37
CA LEU A 15 -5.99 -2.23 -4.81
C LEU A 15 -7.11 -1.96 -5.81
N HIS A 16 -7.12 -2.73 -6.89
CA HIS A 16 -8.09 -2.64 -7.98
C HIS A 16 -8.56 -4.05 -8.33
N GLY A 17 -9.84 -4.23 -8.63
CA GLY A 17 -10.45 -5.53 -8.90
C GLY A 17 -10.66 -6.36 -7.64
N ARG A 18 -10.38 -7.67 -7.70
CA ARG A 18 -10.79 -8.64 -6.68
C ARG A 18 -9.65 -9.07 -5.77
N ILE A 19 -9.94 -9.27 -4.48
CA ILE A 19 -9.03 -9.94 -3.55
C ILE A 19 -9.39 -11.44 -3.48
N ASP A 20 -8.50 -12.26 -4.03
CA ASP A 20 -8.55 -13.71 -4.02
C ASP A 20 -7.24 -14.31 -3.49
N ALA A 21 -7.12 -15.65 -3.50
CA ALA A 21 -5.97 -16.35 -2.97
C ALA A 21 -4.64 -15.98 -3.67
N GLN A 22 -4.67 -15.52 -4.92
CA GLN A 22 -3.45 -15.14 -5.64
C GLN A 22 -3.06 -13.70 -5.31
N THR A 23 -4.02 -12.79 -5.36
CA THR A 23 -3.81 -11.36 -5.07
C THR A 23 -3.49 -11.12 -3.59
N SER A 24 -3.99 -11.95 -2.68
CA SER A 24 -3.62 -11.91 -1.26
C SER A 24 -2.13 -12.19 -1.02
N VAL A 25 -1.55 -13.18 -1.72
CA VAL A 25 -0.11 -13.50 -1.64
C VAL A 25 0.73 -12.35 -2.20
N LEU A 26 0.28 -11.71 -3.29
CA LEU A 26 0.94 -10.54 -3.85
C LEU A 26 0.89 -9.35 -2.90
N LEU A 27 -0.27 -9.10 -2.27
CA LEU A 27 -0.44 -8.05 -1.27
C LEU A 27 0.47 -8.27 -0.06
N GLU A 28 0.53 -9.51 0.45
CA GLU A 28 1.42 -9.86 1.57
C GLU A 28 2.89 -9.57 1.22
N LYS A 29 3.33 -9.93 0.01
CA LYS A 29 4.69 -9.65 -0.46
C LYS A 29 4.96 -8.15 -0.55
N GLU A 30 4.01 -7.36 -1.07
CA GLU A 30 4.15 -5.91 -1.18
C GLU A 30 4.19 -5.23 0.20
N LEU A 31 3.36 -5.70 1.15
CA LEU A 31 3.39 -5.21 2.53
C LEU A 31 4.75 -5.47 3.17
N ASN A 32 5.26 -6.70 3.08
CA ASN A 32 6.58 -7.05 3.61
C ASN A 32 7.70 -6.20 3.01
N ASN A 33 7.69 -5.98 1.69
CA ASN A 33 8.67 -5.12 1.03
C ASN A 33 8.64 -3.68 1.58
N ASN A 34 7.45 -3.12 1.82
CA ASN A 34 7.33 -1.75 2.31
C ASN A 34 7.74 -1.63 3.79
N ILE A 35 7.50 -2.66 4.61
CA ILE A 35 8.01 -2.75 5.98
C ILE A 35 9.54 -2.78 5.99
N ILE A 36 10.16 -3.61 5.14
CA ILE A 36 11.63 -3.71 5.03
C ILE A 36 12.25 -2.38 4.58
N LYS A 37 11.56 -1.65 3.68
CA LYS A 37 11.97 -0.30 3.24
C LYS A 37 11.84 0.78 4.31
N GLY A 38 11.27 0.47 5.48
CA GLY A 38 11.17 1.39 6.61
C GLY A 38 9.96 2.33 6.56
N HIS A 39 8.97 2.08 5.70
CA HIS A 39 7.72 2.84 5.75
C HIS A 39 6.99 2.52 7.05
N ARG A 40 6.71 3.56 7.84
CA ARG A 40 6.09 3.45 9.17
C ARG A 40 4.57 3.47 9.13
N GLN A 41 4.00 4.02 8.06
CA GLN A 41 2.56 4.03 7.82
C GLN A 41 2.29 3.50 6.42
N ILE A 42 1.48 2.45 6.33
CA ILE A 42 1.03 1.89 5.06
C ILE A 42 -0.49 2.05 5.01
N LEU A 43 -0.98 2.85 4.07
CA LEU A 43 -2.39 3.05 3.79
C LEU A 43 -2.77 2.17 2.60
N ILE A 44 -3.84 1.40 2.74
CA ILE A 44 -4.36 0.58 1.66
C ILE A 44 -5.67 1.25 1.19
N ASN A 45 -5.69 1.64 -0.08
CA ASN A 45 -6.90 2.12 -0.73
C ASN A 45 -7.61 0.94 -1.40
N CYS A 46 -8.84 0.70 -0.96
CA CYS A 46 -9.73 -0.37 -1.44
C CYS A 46 -10.92 0.18 -2.26
N SER A 47 -10.87 1.43 -2.71
CA SER A 47 -12.00 2.10 -3.38
C SER A 47 -12.42 1.47 -4.70
N ASP A 48 -11.51 0.75 -5.36
CA ASP A 48 -11.74 0.10 -6.65
C ASP A 48 -11.76 -1.43 -6.53
N ILE A 49 -12.13 -1.95 -5.36
CA ILE A 49 -12.30 -3.39 -5.15
C ILE A 49 -13.74 -3.80 -5.45
N ASP A 50 -13.91 -4.82 -6.29
CA ASP A 50 -15.22 -5.36 -6.69
C ASP A 50 -15.65 -6.62 -5.91
N TYR A 51 -14.71 -7.32 -5.26
CA TYR A 51 -14.95 -8.50 -4.43
C TYR A 51 -13.83 -8.75 -3.41
#